data_AF-A0A7V4WW42-F1
#
_entry.id   AF-A0A7V4WW42-F1
#
_cell.length_a   1.000
_cell.length_b   1.000
_cell.length_c   1.000
_cell.angle_alpha   90.00
_cell.angle_beta   90.00
_cell.angle_gamma   90.00
#
_symmetry.space_group_name_H-M   'P 1'
#
loop_
_entity.id
_entity.type
_entity.pdbx_description
1 polymer ?
#
loop_
_entity_poly.entity_id
_entity_poly.type
_entity_poly.pdbx_seq_one_letter_code
_entity_poly.pdbx_strand_id
1 'polypeptide(L)'
;MAQHIYKICLIFFCITTVSSVVAQRADYLIVENPNALLILNKYEQNSTADFPSFTPFRILEEYTLLSDAVTPALKVRGEGKPLFIVRDEKGKIIGEQAAGYTAVFRKCVPVGDTVRVLRDRSILIYEKYFVKNARRSQFLKKNDILIRLFKYKNVYYVKRINRSPTYGWCRFPKGNGWRKLERQAAGQPLLSEDLRLRIKAFMTRINLTYENYFNYFNKVYHNQIPVPRWEVRETDERMELRFSGLSTGQLRRSTEVLIRNLETLLLGSGYAVYPQENGVLQIRWRKRVQR
;
A
#
# COMPACT_ATOMS: atom_id res chain seq x y z
N MET A 1 -76.15 12.52 9.31
CA MET A 1 -75.03 12.67 8.37
C MET A 1 -73.74 12.78 9.18
N ALA A 2 -73.03 11.67 9.38
CA ALA A 2 -71.77 11.62 10.12
C ALA A 2 -70.71 11.00 9.20
N GLN A 3 -69.70 11.79 8.80
CA GLN A 3 -68.58 11.33 8.00
C GLN A 3 -67.38 11.05 8.92
N HIS A 4 -67.04 9.77 9.05
CA HIS A 4 -65.82 9.29 9.68
C HIS A 4 -64.62 9.53 8.75
N ILE A 5 -63.69 10.37 9.20
CA ILE A 5 -62.38 10.56 8.57
C ILE A 5 -61.44 9.46 9.07
N TYR A 6 -61.16 8.48 8.20
CA TYR A 6 -60.14 7.47 8.45
C TYR A 6 -58.75 8.08 8.30
N LYS A 7 -58.05 8.26 9.42
CA LYS A 7 -56.61 8.56 9.46
C LYS A 7 -55.82 7.31 9.08
N ILE A 8 -55.39 7.23 7.82
CA ILE A 8 -54.38 6.28 7.36
C ILE A 8 -53.03 6.78 7.86
N CYS A 9 -52.59 6.24 8.99
CA CYS A 9 -51.25 6.45 9.53
C CYS A 9 -50.29 5.53 8.78
N LEU A 10 -49.73 6.03 7.67
CA LEU A 10 -48.77 5.31 6.85
C LEU A 10 -47.42 5.30 7.57
N ILE A 11 -47.18 4.26 8.38
CA ILE A 11 -45.91 4.03 9.07
C ILE A 11 -44.86 3.69 8.00
N PHE A 12 -44.11 4.71 7.59
CA PHE A 12 -42.95 4.57 6.73
C PHE A 12 -41.81 3.96 7.55
N PHE A 13 -41.73 2.62 7.57
CA PHE A 13 -40.65 1.87 8.21
C PHE A 13 -39.36 2.11 7.42
N CYS A 14 -38.64 3.17 7.77
CA CYS A 14 -37.34 3.53 7.22
C CYS A 14 -36.31 2.49 7.67
N ILE A 15 -36.13 1.43 6.86
CA ILE A 15 -35.05 0.46 7.00
C ILE A 15 -33.75 1.21 6.71
N THR A 16 -33.17 1.80 7.75
CA THR A 16 -31.82 2.36 7.71
C THR A 16 -30.85 1.19 7.64
N THR A 17 -30.43 0.85 6.42
CA THR A 17 -29.32 -0.06 6.19
C THR A 17 -28.04 0.61 6.70
N VAL A 18 -27.74 0.38 7.98
CA VAL A 18 -26.47 0.74 8.59
C VAL A 18 -25.39 -0.06 7.87
N SER A 19 -24.82 0.56 6.83
CA SER A 19 -23.67 0.06 6.11
C SER A 19 -22.49 0.04 7.07
N SER A 20 -22.39 -1.05 7.84
CA SER A 20 -21.26 -1.32 8.71
C SER A 20 -20.04 -1.45 7.81
N VAL A 21 -19.21 -0.41 7.80
CA VAL A 21 -17.92 -0.41 7.10
C VAL A 21 -17.07 -1.51 7.72
N VAL A 22 -17.09 -2.70 7.11
CA VAL A 22 -16.30 -3.82 7.56
C VAL A 22 -14.83 -3.43 7.44
N ALA A 23 -14.18 -3.24 8.59
CA ALA A 23 -12.75 -2.99 8.65
C ALA A 23 -12.04 -4.17 7.98
N GLN A 24 -11.36 -3.90 6.86
CA GLN A 24 -10.67 -4.91 6.06
C GLN A 24 -9.65 -5.65 6.93
N ARG A 25 -9.90 -6.93 7.20
CA ARG A 25 -8.99 -7.78 7.99
C ARG A 25 -7.79 -8.22 7.13
N ALA A 26 -6.66 -8.45 7.77
CA ALA A 26 -5.46 -8.92 7.12
C ALA A 26 -4.67 -9.89 8.02
N ASP A 27 -3.89 -10.76 7.40
CA ASP A 27 -3.03 -11.70 8.10
C ASP A 27 -1.58 -11.23 8.05
N TYR A 28 -0.82 -11.52 9.10
CA TYR A 28 0.57 -11.10 9.22
C TYR A 28 1.46 -12.24 9.71
N LEU A 29 2.62 -12.40 9.10
CA LEU A 29 3.73 -13.23 9.57
C LEU A 29 4.75 -12.31 10.25
N ILE A 30 5.14 -12.61 11.49
CA ILE A 30 6.26 -11.94 12.17
C ILE A 30 7.44 -12.91 12.21
N VAL A 31 8.63 -12.40 11.87
CA VAL A 31 9.87 -13.17 11.82
C VAL A 31 10.98 -12.45 12.60
N GLU A 32 11.58 -13.12 13.58
CA GLU A 32 12.65 -12.56 14.43
C GLU A 32 13.91 -12.23 13.64
N ASN A 33 14.41 -13.12 12.79
CA ASN A 33 15.52 -12.86 11.86
C ASN A 33 15.08 -13.15 10.41
N PRO A 34 14.48 -12.17 9.72
CA PRO A 34 13.97 -12.39 8.36
C PRO A 34 15.07 -12.66 7.33
N ASN A 35 16.29 -12.17 7.57
CA ASN A 35 17.42 -12.36 6.67
C ASN A 35 17.91 -13.82 6.63
N ALA A 36 17.46 -14.67 7.55
CA ALA A 36 17.72 -16.12 7.51
C ALA A 36 16.76 -16.88 6.57
N LEU A 37 15.68 -16.23 6.10
CA LEU A 37 14.72 -16.84 5.20
C LEU A 37 15.15 -16.69 3.74
N LEU A 38 14.71 -17.62 2.89
CA LEU A 38 14.78 -17.43 1.45
C LEU A 38 13.63 -16.51 1.00
N ILE A 39 13.93 -15.22 0.89
CA ILE A 39 12.98 -14.18 0.46
C ILE A 39 13.33 -13.73 -0.95
N LEU A 40 12.36 -13.81 -1.87
CA LEU A 40 12.49 -13.34 -3.24
C LEU A 40 11.71 -12.05 -3.45
N ASN A 41 12.20 -11.21 -4.36
CA ASN A 41 11.50 -10.03 -4.83
C ASN A 41 10.39 -10.40 -5.83
N LYS A 42 9.68 -9.40 -6.36
CA LYS A 42 8.58 -9.62 -7.32
C LYS A 42 9.00 -10.25 -8.66
N TYR A 43 10.30 -10.31 -8.94
CA TYR A 43 10.92 -10.93 -10.12
C TYR A 43 11.57 -12.28 -9.77
N GLU A 44 11.26 -12.84 -8.60
CA GLU A 44 11.75 -14.15 -8.14
C GLU A 44 13.27 -14.24 -7.97
N GLN A 45 13.91 -13.09 -7.78
CA GLN A 45 15.34 -13.01 -7.44
C GLN A 45 15.51 -12.81 -5.93
N ASN A 46 16.64 -13.26 -5.37
CA ASN A 46 16.98 -13.02 -3.97
C ASN A 46 16.79 -11.54 -3.60
N SER A 47 16.03 -11.31 -2.54
CA SER A 47 15.78 -9.97 -2.02
C SER A 47 17.07 -9.41 -1.44
N THR A 48 17.48 -8.23 -1.89
CA THR A 48 18.61 -7.47 -1.33
C THR A 48 18.19 -6.55 -0.19
N ALA A 49 16.91 -6.59 0.22
CA ALA A 49 16.43 -5.78 1.33
C ALA A 49 16.95 -6.33 2.66
N ASP A 50 17.48 -5.44 3.50
CA ASP A 50 17.87 -5.76 4.87
C ASP A 50 16.67 -5.54 5.79
N PHE A 51 16.13 -6.64 6.31
CA PHE A 51 14.95 -6.59 7.16
C PHE A 51 15.35 -6.55 8.64
N PRO A 52 14.92 -5.54 9.42
CA PRO A 52 15.19 -5.50 10.85
C PRO A 52 14.58 -6.69 11.59
N SER A 53 15.11 -6.98 12.78
CA SER A 53 14.55 -8.04 13.61
C SER A 53 13.07 -7.82 13.93
N PHE A 54 12.33 -8.93 13.98
CA PHE A 54 10.87 -8.92 14.19
C PHE A 54 10.11 -8.16 13.09
N THR A 55 10.54 -8.25 11.83
CA THR A 55 9.81 -7.61 10.72
C THR A 55 8.45 -8.29 10.50
N PRO A 56 7.35 -7.51 10.39
CA PRO A 56 6.05 -8.03 10.01
C PRO A 56 5.88 -8.04 8.48
N PHE A 57 5.49 -9.18 7.95
CA PHE A 57 5.08 -9.37 6.56
C PHE A 57 3.56 -9.52 6.49
N ARG A 58 2.88 -8.66 5.73
CA ARG A 58 1.44 -8.87 5.49
C ARG A 58 1.27 -10.00 4.49
N ILE A 59 0.55 -11.04 4.86
CA ILE A 59 0.23 -12.15 3.96
C ILE A 59 -0.78 -11.67 2.93
N LEU A 60 -0.46 -11.84 1.65
CA LEU A 60 -1.33 -11.53 0.52
C LEU A 60 -2.00 -12.81 0.01
N GLU A 61 -1.22 -13.86 -0.18
CA GLU A 61 -1.69 -15.20 -0.57
C GLU A 61 -0.95 -16.23 0.29
N GLU A 62 -1.70 -17.10 0.96
CA GLU A 62 -1.14 -18.10 1.88
C GLU A 62 -0.37 -19.20 1.15
N TYR A 63 -0.80 -19.52 -0.06
CA TYR A 63 -0.22 -20.53 -0.93
C TYR A 63 -0.22 -19.98 -2.34
N THR A 64 0.95 -19.99 -2.97
CA THR A 64 1.14 -19.64 -4.37
C THR A 64 2.30 -20.49 -4.92
N LEU A 65 2.40 -20.61 -6.23
CA LEU A 65 3.53 -21.23 -6.91
C LEU A 65 4.34 -20.12 -7.59
N LEU A 66 5.66 -20.28 -7.66
CA LEU A 66 6.52 -19.41 -8.45
C LEU A 66 6.29 -19.62 -9.95
N SER A 67 7.00 -18.87 -10.79
CA SER A 67 6.87 -18.93 -12.24
C SER A 67 7.21 -20.30 -12.85
N ASP A 68 7.94 -21.14 -12.12
CA ASP A 68 8.22 -22.53 -12.48
C ASP A 68 7.03 -23.48 -12.30
N ALA A 69 5.94 -23.01 -11.69
CA ALA A 69 4.72 -23.77 -11.36
C ALA A 69 4.94 -24.98 -10.44
N VAL A 70 6.10 -25.10 -9.78
CA VAL A 70 6.43 -26.24 -8.91
C VAL A 70 6.86 -25.74 -7.53
N THR A 71 7.61 -24.64 -7.44
CA THR A 71 8.14 -24.15 -6.17
C THR A 71 7.04 -23.45 -5.35
N PRO A 72 6.66 -23.99 -4.19
CA PRO A 72 5.64 -23.37 -3.34
C PRO A 72 6.20 -22.16 -2.61
N ALA A 73 5.38 -21.12 -2.50
CA ALA A 73 5.75 -19.88 -1.81
C ALA A 73 4.57 -19.27 -1.06
N LEU A 74 4.91 -18.42 -0.09
CA LEU A 74 4.00 -17.50 0.57
C LEU A 74 4.17 -16.12 -0.07
N LYS A 75 3.10 -15.55 -0.63
CA LYS A 75 3.15 -14.19 -1.18
C LYS A 75 2.85 -13.19 -0.08
N VAL A 76 3.80 -12.30 0.18
CA VAL A 76 3.69 -11.31 1.26
C VAL A 76 3.94 -9.89 0.76
N ARG A 77 3.62 -8.91 1.60
CA ARG A 77 4.03 -7.53 1.46
C ARG A 77 4.96 -7.15 2.62
N GLY A 78 6.23 -6.91 2.30
CA GLY A 78 7.24 -6.35 3.21
C GLY A 78 7.66 -4.97 2.70
N GLU A 79 7.80 -3.99 3.61
CA GLU A 79 8.22 -2.62 3.25
C GLU A 79 7.43 -1.96 2.09
N GLY A 80 6.15 -2.33 1.95
CA GLY A 80 5.28 -1.82 0.88
C GLY A 80 5.44 -2.52 -0.48
N LYS A 81 6.39 -3.44 -0.64
CA LYS A 81 6.64 -4.19 -1.88
C LYS A 81 6.11 -5.63 -1.77
N PRO A 82 5.59 -6.23 -2.86
CA PRO A 82 5.31 -7.66 -2.88
C PRO A 82 6.61 -8.46 -2.90
N LEU A 83 6.66 -9.52 -2.09
CA LEU A 83 7.78 -10.45 -1.93
C LEU A 83 7.23 -11.88 -1.87
N PHE A 84 8.10 -12.85 -2.07
CA PHE A 84 7.81 -14.27 -1.90
C PHE A 84 8.71 -14.86 -0.83
N ILE A 85 8.15 -15.62 0.09
CA ILE A 85 8.90 -16.41 1.06
C ILE A 85 8.76 -17.87 0.64
N VAL A 86 9.88 -18.50 0.27
CA VAL A 86 9.88 -19.84 -0.33
C VAL A 86 9.59 -20.91 0.73
N ARG A 87 8.83 -21.94 0.34
CA ARG A 87 8.54 -23.11 1.14
C ARG A 87 9.20 -24.35 0.54
N ASP A 88 9.48 -25.34 1.38
CA ASP A 88 9.86 -26.67 0.94
C ASP A 88 8.63 -27.48 0.47
N GLU A 89 8.88 -28.69 -0.05
CA GLU A 89 7.84 -29.63 -0.52
C GLU A 89 6.84 -30.03 0.59
N LYS A 90 7.23 -29.89 1.86
CA LYS A 90 6.38 -30.17 3.02
C LYS A 90 5.58 -28.94 3.47
N GLY A 91 5.69 -27.81 2.75
CA GLY A 91 5.02 -26.55 3.03
C GLY A 91 5.66 -25.72 4.15
N LYS A 92 6.86 -26.10 4.62
CA LYS A 92 7.59 -25.37 5.66
C LYS A 92 8.41 -24.24 5.04
N ILE A 93 8.50 -23.11 5.72
CA ILE A 93 9.30 -21.97 5.26
C ILE A 93 10.80 -22.34 5.28
N ILE A 94 11.49 -22.12 4.15
CA ILE A 94 12.94 -22.34 4.05
C ILE A 94 13.68 -21.33 4.94
N GLY A 95 14.56 -21.84 5.80
CA GLY A 95 15.33 -21.03 6.76
C GLY A 95 14.61 -20.73 8.08
N GLU A 96 13.39 -21.24 8.28
CA GLU A 96 12.58 -20.95 9.47
C GLU A 96 13.29 -21.23 10.81
N GLN A 97 14.06 -22.32 10.90
CA GLN A 97 14.80 -22.66 12.13
C GLN A 97 15.84 -21.61 12.49
N ALA A 98 16.58 -21.09 11.51
CA ALA A 98 17.58 -20.05 11.69
C ALA A 98 16.93 -18.65 11.88
N ALA A 99 15.68 -18.49 11.45
CA ALA A 99 14.93 -17.25 11.61
C ALA A 99 14.42 -17.00 13.04
N GLY A 100 14.55 -17.99 13.94
CA GLY A 100 14.15 -17.88 15.33
C GLY A 100 12.64 -17.89 15.50
N TYR A 101 12.09 -16.89 16.19
CA TYR A 101 10.63 -16.77 16.35
C TYR A 101 9.92 -16.43 15.03
N THR A 102 9.10 -17.36 14.55
CA THR A 102 8.13 -17.17 13.47
C THR A 102 6.71 -17.35 14.00
N ALA A 103 5.81 -16.42 13.68
CA ALA A 103 4.41 -16.53 14.11
C ALA A 103 3.44 -15.85 13.15
N VAL A 104 2.34 -16.53 12.85
CA VAL A 104 1.25 -16.03 12.01
C VAL A 104 0.09 -15.52 12.87
N PHE A 105 -0.35 -14.30 12.58
CA PHE A 105 -1.46 -13.62 13.24
C PHE A 105 -2.57 -13.37 12.23
N ARG A 106 -3.67 -14.13 12.37
CA ARG A 106 -4.82 -14.09 11.47
C ARG A 106 -5.83 -13.02 11.85
N LYS A 107 -6.57 -12.50 10.87
CA LYS A 107 -7.72 -11.59 11.04
C LYS A 107 -7.38 -10.32 11.84
N CYS A 108 -6.16 -9.81 11.68
CA CYS A 108 -5.72 -8.56 12.29
C CYS A 108 -6.45 -7.35 11.69
N VAL A 109 -6.59 -6.28 12.47
CA VAL A 109 -7.11 -4.99 11.99
C VAL A 109 -5.93 -4.11 11.61
N PRO A 110 -5.72 -3.75 10.33
CA PRO A 110 -4.73 -2.74 9.94
C PRO A 110 -5.06 -1.38 10.59
N VAL A 111 -4.05 -0.70 11.13
CA VAL A 111 -4.24 0.61 11.81
C VAL A 111 -3.52 1.71 11.04
N GLY A 112 -2.20 1.60 10.90
CA GLY A 112 -1.37 2.49 10.08
C GLY A 112 -1.26 3.94 10.55
N ASP A 113 -1.56 4.25 11.81
CA ASP A 113 -1.43 5.61 12.35
C ASP A 113 -0.20 5.77 13.26
N THR A 114 0.10 7.01 13.59
CA THR A 114 1.26 7.39 14.39
C THR A 114 0.82 7.87 15.76
N VAL A 115 1.54 7.47 16.80
CA VAL A 115 1.31 7.87 18.18
C VAL A 115 2.61 8.38 18.80
N ARG A 116 2.49 9.30 19.76
CA ARG A 116 3.59 9.81 20.56
C ARG A 116 3.38 9.43 22.02
N VAL A 117 4.44 8.91 22.64
CA VAL A 117 4.49 8.65 24.09
C VAL A 117 4.65 9.97 24.83
N LEU A 118 3.79 10.25 25.80
CA LEU A 118 3.76 11.51 26.55
C LEU A 118 4.45 11.41 27.92
N ARG A 119 4.56 10.19 28.48
CA ARG A 119 5.15 9.92 29.79
C ARG A 119 6.11 8.75 29.72
N ASP A 120 7.26 8.85 30.38
CA ASP A 120 8.20 7.74 30.53
C ASP A 120 7.54 6.54 31.19
N ARG A 121 7.97 5.33 30.81
CA ARG A 121 7.51 4.06 31.38
C ARG A 121 5.99 3.83 31.34
N SER A 122 5.25 4.60 30.54
CA SER A 122 3.79 4.45 30.39
C SER A 122 3.37 3.34 29.44
N ILE A 123 4.27 2.92 28.54
CA ILE A 123 4.03 1.86 27.56
C ILE A 123 5.24 0.93 27.56
N LEU A 124 4.95 -0.37 27.58
CA LEU A 124 5.94 -1.44 27.49
C LEU A 124 5.83 -2.11 26.11
N ILE A 125 6.96 -2.27 25.43
CA ILE A 125 7.06 -3.01 24.17
C ILE A 125 7.66 -4.39 24.41
N TYR A 126 7.09 -5.42 23.79
CA TYR A 126 7.52 -6.81 23.85
C TYR A 126 7.86 -7.30 22.46
N GLU A 127 8.99 -7.99 22.28
CA GLU A 127 9.37 -8.54 20.97
C GLU A 127 8.40 -9.64 20.51
N LYS A 128 8.00 -10.53 21.44
CA LYS A 128 7.13 -11.68 21.19
C LYS A 128 5.72 -11.44 21.73
N TYR A 129 4.71 -12.00 21.08
CA TYR A 129 3.32 -11.82 21.50
C TYR A 129 3.07 -12.48 22.86
N PHE A 130 2.79 -11.67 23.90
CA PHE A 130 2.32 -12.00 25.26
C PHE A 130 2.26 -13.51 25.60
N VAL A 131 3.42 -14.15 25.67
CA VAL A 131 3.58 -15.40 26.42
C VAL A 131 3.78 -14.98 27.87
N LYS A 132 3.19 -15.69 28.85
CA LYS A 132 3.24 -15.34 30.29
C LYS A 132 4.64 -15.05 30.87
N ASN A 133 5.72 -15.29 30.11
CA ASN A 133 7.12 -15.03 30.44
C ASN A 133 7.87 -14.33 29.28
N ALA A 134 7.35 -13.24 28.70
CA ALA A 134 8.06 -12.50 27.66
C ALA A 134 9.37 -11.93 28.22
N ARG A 135 10.48 -12.65 28.01
CA ARG A 135 11.80 -12.40 28.63
C ARG A 135 12.44 -11.08 28.25
N ARG A 136 12.02 -10.45 27.15
CA ARG A 136 12.54 -9.16 26.67
C ARG A 136 11.41 -8.18 26.49
N SER A 137 11.43 -7.16 27.34
CA SER A 137 10.53 -6.03 27.27
C SER A 137 11.29 -4.74 27.57
N GLN A 138 10.90 -3.65 26.90
CA GLN A 138 11.52 -2.35 27.10
C GLN A 138 10.45 -1.29 27.34
N PHE A 139 10.61 -0.51 28.40
CA PHE A 139 9.78 0.66 28.60
C PHE A 139 10.11 1.72 27.55
N LEU A 140 9.08 2.25 26.90
CA LEU A 140 9.22 3.38 26.01
C LEU A 140 9.47 4.65 26.81
N LYS A 141 10.25 5.55 26.23
CA LYS A 141 10.55 6.86 26.82
C LYS A 141 9.56 7.91 26.31
N LYS A 142 9.43 9.00 27.06
CA LYS A 142 8.73 10.20 26.64
C LYS A 142 9.27 10.65 25.28
N ASN A 143 8.36 11.13 24.44
CA ASN A 143 8.59 11.53 23.04
C ASN A 143 8.94 10.41 22.07
N ASP A 144 8.99 9.13 22.47
CA ASP A 144 9.06 8.03 21.50
C ASP A 144 7.87 8.11 20.53
N ILE A 145 8.15 7.93 19.24
CA ILE A 145 7.17 7.94 18.16
C ILE A 145 7.02 6.52 17.63
N LEU A 146 5.77 6.05 17.61
CA LEU A 146 5.43 4.70 17.17
C LEU A 146 4.45 4.78 16.01
N ILE A 147 4.63 3.90 15.03
CA ILE A 147 3.62 3.59 14.02
C ILE A 147 2.88 2.34 14.48
N ARG A 148 1.57 2.42 14.69
CA ARG A 148 0.73 1.25 14.96
C ARG A 148 0.41 0.57 13.63
N LEU A 149 0.98 -0.60 13.38
CA LEU A 149 0.86 -1.29 12.10
C LEU A 149 -0.49 -2.00 12.00
N PHE A 150 -0.77 -2.86 12.97
CA PHE A 150 -2.02 -3.58 13.06
C PHE A 150 -2.36 -3.91 14.52
N LYS A 151 -3.62 -4.31 14.73
CA LYS A 151 -4.15 -4.76 16.01
C LYS A 151 -4.54 -6.23 15.92
N TYR A 152 -4.08 -7.03 16.87
CA TYR A 152 -4.51 -8.40 17.07
C TYR A 152 -5.09 -8.52 18.48
N LYS A 153 -6.37 -8.94 18.57
CA LYS A 153 -7.15 -8.86 19.82
C LYS A 153 -7.07 -7.44 20.42
N ASN A 154 -6.59 -7.28 21.66
CA ASN A 154 -6.45 -5.99 22.34
C ASN A 154 -5.02 -5.45 22.38
N VAL A 155 -4.16 -5.94 21.49
CA VAL A 155 -2.73 -5.59 21.45
C VAL A 155 -2.38 -5.05 20.07
N TYR A 156 -1.50 -4.06 20.02
CA TYR A 156 -1.02 -3.48 18.78
C TYR A 156 0.39 -3.97 18.50
N TYR A 157 0.65 -4.26 17.24
CA TYR A 157 2.01 -4.40 16.74
C TYR A 157 2.48 -3.05 16.22
N VAL A 158 3.66 -2.61 16.67
CA VAL A 158 4.15 -1.25 16.44
C VAL A 158 5.58 -1.26 15.90
N LYS A 159 5.94 -0.18 15.22
CA LYS A 159 7.32 0.17 14.85
C LYS A 159 7.71 1.47 15.54
N ARG A 160 8.79 1.49 16.30
CA ARG A 160 9.41 2.73 16.80
C ARG A 160 10.26 3.36 15.69
N ILE A 161 10.15 4.67 15.46
CA ILE A 161 10.78 5.32 14.29
C ILE A 161 11.74 6.48 14.60
N ASN A 162 11.65 7.11 15.76
CA ASN A 162 12.49 8.27 16.10
C ASN A 162 13.79 7.90 16.86
N ARG A 163 14.13 6.61 16.86
CA ARG A 163 15.34 5.99 17.42
C ARG A 163 15.67 4.77 16.55
N SER A 164 16.63 3.94 16.96
CA SER A 164 16.87 2.64 16.32
C SER A 164 15.55 1.89 16.13
N PRO A 165 15.21 1.53 14.88
CA PRO A 165 13.91 0.97 14.56
C PRO A 165 13.75 -0.37 15.24
N THR A 166 12.70 -0.48 16.05
CA THR A 166 12.37 -1.71 16.77
C THR A 166 10.90 -2.02 16.59
N TYR A 167 10.61 -3.26 16.27
CA TYR A 167 9.26 -3.80 16.18
C TYR A 167 8.87 -4.48 17.48
N GLY A 168 7.57 -4.50 17.77
CA GLY A 168 7.07 -5.26 18.91
C GLY A 168 5.61 -5.01 19.22
N TRP A 169 5.14 -5.75 20.20
CA TRP A 169 3.80 -5.72 20.74
C TRP A 169 3.68 -4.74 21.90
N CYS A 170 2.62 -3.95 21.94
CA CYS A 170 2.31 -3.14 23.10
C CYS A 170 0.80 -2.99 23.31
N ARG A 171 0.44 -2.66 24.55
CA ARG A 171 -0.89 -2.19 24.90
C ARG A 171 -0.83 -0.69 25.14
N PHE A 172 -1.91 -0.03 24.74
CA PHE A 172 -2.11 1.38 24.99
C PHE A 172 -3.16 1.51 26.09
N PRO A 173 -2.75 1.66 27.36
CA PRO A 173 -3.70 1.84 28.46
C PRO A 173 -4.53 3.10 28.23
N LYS A 174 -5.77 3.10 28.72
CA LYS A 174 -6.61 4.30 28.75
C LYS A 174 -5.94 5.34 29.66
N GLY A 175 -5.83 6.59 29.21
CA GLY A 175 -5.24 7.70 29.97
C GLY A 175 -4.28 8.56 29.15
N ASN A 176 -3.61 9.50 29.81
CA ASN A 176 -2.82 10.56 29.17
C ASN A 176 -1.34 10.17 28.92
N GLY A 177 -1.03 8.87 28.87
CA GLY A 177 0.34 8.36 28.68
C GLY A 177 0.83 8.43 27.23
N TRP A 178 -0.08 8.61 26.28
CA TRP A 178 0.21 8.69 24.85
C TRP A 178 -0.88 9.51 24.16
N ARG A 179 -0.59 9.98 22.96
CA ARG A 179 -1.60 10.55 22.07
C ARG A 179 -1.39 10.09 20.65
N LYS A 180 -2.49 9.99 19.90
CA LYS A 180 -2.41 9.90 18.45
C LYS A 180 -1.84 11.21 17.92
N LEU A 181 -0.84 11.12 17.06
CA LEU A 181 -0.44 12.26 16.25
C LEU A 181 -1.47 12.35 15.14
N GLU A 182 -2.32 13.36 15.24
CA GLU A 182 -3.11 13.75 14.09
C GLU A 182 -2.13 14.05 12.97
N ARG A 183 -2.27 13.30 11.88
CA ARG A 183 -1.67 13.72 10.64
C ARG A 183 -2.39 15.02 10.34
N GLN A 184 -1.75 16.16 10.61
CA GLN A 184 -2.20 17.42 10.00
C GLN A 184 -2.49 17.05 8.55
N ALA A 185 -3.71 17.33 8.10
CA ALA A 185 -4.02 17.25 6.70
C ALA A 185 -3.01 18.20 6.05
N ALA A 186 -1.87 17.66 5.63
CA ALA A 186 -0.96 18.38 4.79
C ALA A 186 -1.88 18.80 3.64
N GLY A 187 -1.99 20.12 3.44
CA GLY A 187 -2.47 20.63 2.17
C GLY A 187 -1.81 19.80 1.07
N GLN A 188 -2.58 19.47 0.03
CA GLN A 188 -2.19 18.51 -1.01
C GLN A 188 -0.67 18.53 -1.17
N PRO A 189 0.06 17.46 -0.81
CA PRO A 189 1.51 17.54 -0.86
C PRO A 189 1.88 17.99 -2.28
N LEU A 190 2.83 18.90 -2.38
CA LEU A 190 3.37 19.29 -3.67
C LEU A 190 4.01 18.06 -4.29
N LEU A 191 3.78 17.86 -5.58
CA LEU A 191 4.34 16.72 -6.29
C LEU A 191 5.86 16.85 -6.27
N SER A 192 6.56 15.91 -5.62
CA SER A 192 8.01 16.03 -5.38
C SER A 192 8.77 16.15 -6.69
N GLU A 193 9.84 16.96 -6.69
CA GLU A 193 10.63 17.20 -7.91
C GLU A 193 11.19 15.90 -8.51
N ASP A 194 11.66 14.97 -7.68
CA ASP A 194 12.08 13.63 -8.12
C ASP A 194 10.96 12.90 -8.90
N LEU A 195 9.73 12.96 -8.39
CA LEU A 195 8.61 12.28 -9.02
C LEU A 195 8.21 12.98 -10.34
N ARG A 196 8.29 14.31 -10.41
CA ARG A 196 8.10 15.09 -11.65
C ARG A 196 9.10 14.67 -12.71
N LEU A 197 10.39 14.65 -12.37
CA LEU A 197 11.46 14.27 -13.28
C LEU A 197 11.30 12.84 -13.79
N ARG A 198 10.93 11.91 -12.90
CA ARG A 198 10.68 10.50 -13.28
C ARG A 198 9.48 10.35 -14.22
N ILE A 199 8.40 11.12 -14.01
CA ILE A 199 7.25 11.14 -14.92
C ILE A 199 7.64 11.73 -16.27
N LYS A 200 8.36 12.87 -16.32
CA LYS A 200 8.84 13.47 -17.58
C LYS A 200 9.73 12.52 -18.37
N ALA A 201 10.71 11.91 -17.71
CA ALA A 201 11.61 10.95 -18.35
C ALA A 201 10.85 9.74 -18.90
N PHE A 202 9.87 9.25 -18.14
CA PHE A 202 8.98 8.18 -18.58
C PHE A 202 8.18 8.58 -19.83
N MET A 203 7.56 9.75 -19.84
CA MET A 203 6.77 10.23 -20.99
C MET A 203 7.64 10.49 -22.23
N THR A 204 8.85 11.01 -22.04
CA THR A 204 9.84 11.21 -23.12
C THR A 204 10.14 9.88 -23.82
N ARG A 205 10.39 8.82 -23.04
CA ARG A 205 10.64 7.48 -23.58
C ARG A 205 9.45 6.91 -24.34
N ILE A 206 8.22 7.13 -23.86
CA ILE A 206 7.00 6.71 -24.56
C ILE A 206 6.86 7.43 -25.90
N ASN A 207 7.07 8.75 -25.93
CA ASN A 207 7.00 9.53 -27.17
C ASN A 207 8.06 9.08 -28.20
N LEU A 208 9.30 8.83 -27.76
CA LEU A 208 10.35 8.27 -28.63
C LEU A 208 9.97 6.90 -29.20
N THR A 209 9.32 6.07 -28.39
CA THR A 209 8.86 4.74 -28.82
C THR A 209 7.81 4.87 -29.92
N TYR A 210 6.84 5.78 -29.76
CA TYR A 210 5.84 6.05 -30.80
C TYR A 210 6.47 6.62 -32.07
N GLU A 211 7.41 7.55 -31.94
CA GLU A 211 8.14 8.10 -33.07
C GLU A 211 8.85 7.02 -33.88
N ASN A 212 9.57 6.11 -33.22
CA ASN A 212 10.25 5.01 -33.89
C ASN A 212 9.28 4.09 -34.65
N TYR A 213 8.17 3.69 -34.03
CA TYR A 213 7.21 2.79 -34.66
C TYR A 213 6.49 3.45 -35.84
N PHE A 214 6.03 4.70 -35.68
CA PHE A 214 5.30 5.40 -36.72
C PHE A 214 6.22 5.81 -37.88
N ASN A 215 7.47 6.21 -37.60
CA ASN A 215 8.44 6.49 -38.65
C ASN A 215 8.76 5.22 -39.47
N TYR A 216 8.94 4.08 -38.79
CA TYR A 216 9.11 2.80 -39.47
C TYR A 216 7.89 2.45 -40.33
N PHE A 217 6.69 2.57 -39.78
CA PHE A 217 5.45 2.26 -40.49
C PHE A 217 5.23 3.17 -41.72
N ASN A 218 5.41 4.48 -41.54
CA ASN A 218 5.29 5.48 -42.61
C ASN A 218 6.31 5.21 -43.72
N LYS A 219 7.53 4.79 -43.37
CA LYS A 219 8.58 4.42 -44.34
C LYS A 219 8.23 3.16 -45.13
N VAL A 220 7.72 2.12 -44.47
CA VAL A 220 7.44 0.81 -45.09
C VAL A 220 6.18 0.86 -45.95
N TYR A 221 5.12 1.52 -45.48
CA TYR A 221 3.81 1.52 -46.14
C TYR A 221 3.53 2.81 -46.93
N HIS A 222 4.53 3.69 -47.09
CA HIS A 222 4.42 4.98 -47.79
C HIS A 222 3.25 5.86 -47.32
N ASN A 223 2.83 5.69 -46.06
CA ASN A 223 1.78 6.47 -45.44
C ASN A 223 2.39 7.67 -44.69
N GLN A 224 1.61 8.73 -44.51
CA GLN A 224 1.98 9.90 -43.70
C GLN A 224 1.07 10.01 -42.47
N ILE A 225 1.10 8.99 -41.62
CA ILE A 225 0.30 9.00 -40.39
C ILE A 225 1.01 9.90 -39.37
N PRO A 226 0.31 10.87 -38.76
CA PRO A 226 0.89 11.71 -37.73
C PRO A 226 1.34 10.88 -36.52
N VAL A 227 2.53 11.20 -36.01
CA VAL A 227 3.10 10.52 -34.84
C VAL A 227 2.33 10.94 -33.58
N PRO A 228 1.76 9.99 -32.82
CA PRO A 228 1.07 10.33 -31.58
C PRO A 228 2.06 10.80 -30.51
N ARG A 229 1.69 11.83 -29.76
CA ARG A 229 2.54 12.43 -28.72
C ARG A 229 1.76 12.79 -27.47
N TRP A 230 2.38 12.57 -26.32
CA TRP A 230 1.90 13.03 -25.02
C TRP A 230 2.66 14.29 -24.60
N GLU A 231 1.92 15.38 -24.36
CA GLU A 231 2.46 16.59 -23.77
C GLU A 231 2.28 16.57 -22.25
N VAL A 232 3.33 16.95 -21.51
CA VAL A 232 3.29 17.09 -20.05
C VAL A 232 3.09 18.57 -19.72
N ARG A 233 2.00 18.91 -19.03
CA ARG A 233 1.76 20.23 -18.45
C ARG A 233 1.78 20.12 -16.93
N GLU A 234 2.50 21.04 -16.30
CA GLU A 234 2.72 21.01 -14.86
C GLU A 234 2.07 22.20 -14.19
N THR A 235 1.46 21.93 -13.03
CA THR A 235 1.18 22.95 -12.03
C THR A 235 1.72 22.44 -10.68
N ASP A 236 1.69 23.28 -9.66
CA ASP A 236 2.28 22.94 -8.36
C ASP A 236 1.65 21.70 -7.70
N GLU A 237 0.37 21.44 -7.97
CA GLU A 237 -0.41 20.36 -7.34
C GLU A 237 -0.73 19.17 -8.26
N ARG A 238 -0.56 19.32 -9.58
CA ARG A 238 -0.97 18.29 -10.56
C ARG A 238 -0.09 18.28 -11.80
N MET A 239 -0.07 17.12 -12.45
CA MET A 239 0.43 16.97 -13.82
C MET A 239 -0.71 16.58 -14.74
N GLU A 240 -0.82 17.25 -15.87
CA GLU A 240 -1.71 16.88 -16.96
C GLU A 240 -0.90 16.31 -18.11
N LEU A 241 -1.30 15.13 -18.59
CA LEU A 241 -0.75 14.50 -19.77
C LEU A 241 -1.81 14.60 -20.86
N ARG A 242 -1.51 15.30 -21.96
CA ARG A 242 -2.44 15.49 -23.07
C ARG A 242 -1.99 14.72 -24.29
N PHE A 243 -2.88 13.89 -24.82
CA PHE A 243 -2.63 13.15 -26.05
C PHE A 243 -2.90 13.99 -27.29
N SER A 244 -2.03 13.91 -28.29
CA SER A 244 -2.14 14.60 -29.58
C SER A 244 -1.72 13.67 -30.73
N GLY A 245 -2.18 13.96 -31.95
CA GLY A 245 -1.76 13.30 -33.19
C GLY A 245 -2.75 12.28 -33.76
N LEU A 246 -3.53 11.58 -32.94
CA LEU A 246 -4.55 10.62 -33.40
C LEU A 246 -5.83 10.72 -32.55
N SER A 247 -6.92 10.14 -33.02
CA SER A 247 -8.13 9.99 -32.20
C SER A 247 -7.87 9.04 -31.03
N THR A 248 -8.32 9.40 -29.84
CA THR A 248 -8.06 8.65 -28.58
C THR A 248 -8.61 7.23 -28.60
N GLY A 249 -9.65 6.96 -29.40
CA GLY A 249 -10.23 5.64 -29.59
C GLY A 249 -9.28 4.64 -30.26
N GLN A 250 -8.41 5.09 -31.16
CA GLN A 250 -7.52 4.23 -31.94
C GLN A 250 -6.37 3.63 -31.10
N LEU A 251 -6.02 4.26 -29.98
CA LEU A 251 -4.93 3.80 -29.10
C LEU A 251 -5.41 3.35 -27.71
N ARG A 252 -6.69 3.01 -27.54
CA ARG A 252 -7.27 2.67 -26.22
C ARG A 252 -6.43 1.67 -25.41
N ARG A 253 -6.02 0.56 -26.05
CA ARG A 253 -5.17 -0.47 -25.41
C ARG A 253 -3.79 0.07 -25.02
N SER A 254 -3.19 0.93 -25.84
CA SER A 254 -1.90 1.57 -25.53
C SER A 254 -2.03 2.52 -24.34
N THR A 255 -3.11 3.30 -24.31
CA THR A 255 -3.44 4.20 -23.18
C THR A 255 -3.69 3.43 -21.89
N GLU A 256 -4.39 2.29 -21.93
CA GLU A 256 -4.58 1.42 -20.77
C GLU A 256 -3.24 0.88 -20.23
N VAL A 257 -2.32 0.48 -21.11
CA VAL A 257 -0.96 0.06 -20.72
C VAL A 257 -0.18 1.22 -20.12
N LEU A 258 -0.26 2.41 -20.72
CA LEU A 258 0.37 3.63 -20.21
C LEU A 258 -0.11 3.96 -18.79
N ILE A 259 -1.42 3.91 -18.55
CA ILE A 259 -2.02 4.15 -17.23
C ILE A 259 -1.46 3.16 -16.21
N ARG A 260 -1.45 1.86 -16.51
CA ARG A 260 -0.89 0.84 -15.59
C ARG A 260 0.58 1.08 -15.26
N ASN A 261 1.38 1.51 -16.24
CA ASN A 261 2.79 1.82 -16.04
C ASN A 261 2.98 3.07 -15.18
N LEU A 262 2.17 4.12 -15.41
CA LEU A 262 2.16 5.32 -14.58
C LEU A 262 1.69 5.01 -13.15
N GLU A 263 0.66 4.17 -12.96
CA GLU A 263 0.23 3.73 -11.63
C GLU A 263 1.32 2.97 -10.88
N THR A 264 2.11 2.17 -11.60
CA THR A 264 3.28 1.48 -11.05
C THR A 264 4.37 2.47 -10.64
N LEU A 265 4.64 3.49 -11.47
CA LEU A 265 5.59 4.56 -11.17
C LEU A 265 5.18 5.37 -9.93
N LEU A 266 3.87 5.61 -9.78
CA LEU A 266 3.28 6.39 -8.69
C LEU A 266 3.05 5.58 -7.42
N LEU A 267 3.38 4.29 -7.39
CA LEU A 267 3.12 3.43 -6.25
C LEU A 267 3.87 3.92 -5.01
N GLY A 268 3.14 4.11 -3.90
CA GLY A 268 3.69 4.63 -2.65
C GLY A 268 3.82 6.16 -2.57
N SER A 269 3.65 6.89 -3.69
CA SER A 269 3.72 8.36 -3.72
C SER A 269 2.49 9.07 -3.14
N GLY A 270 1.35 8.37 -3.08
CA GLY A 270 0.05 8.96 -2.70
C GLY A 270 -0.70 9.64 -3.85
N TYR A 271 -0.12 9.72 -5.05
CA TYR A 271 -0.79 10.16 -6.27
C TYR A 271 -1.47 9.00 -7.01
N ALA A 272 -2.40 9.34 -7.90
CA ALA A 272 -3.01 8.42 -8.85
C ALA A 272 -3.18 9.11 -10.20
N VAL A 273 -3.30 8.28 -11.23
CA VAL A 273 -3.69 8.69 -12.58
C VAL A 273 -5.21 8.65 -12.66
N TYR A 274 -5.79 9.73 -13.16
CA TYR A 274 -7.23 9.85 -13.40
C TYR A 274 -7.43 10.13 -14.89
N PRO A 275 -7.93 9.17 -15.68
CA PRO A 275 -8.34 9.46 -17.04
C PRO A 275 -9.48 10.47 -17.01
N GLN A 276 -9.38 11.49 -17.86
CA GLN A 276 -10.42 12.48 -18.13
C GLN A 276 -10.99 12.24 -19.53
N GLU A 277 -12.05 12.95 -19.86
CA GLU A 277 -12.57 13.02 -21.22
C GLU A 277 -11.51 13.65 -22.17
N ASN A 278 -11.61 13.35 -23.46
CA ASN A 278 -10.76 13.93 -24.52
C ASN A 278 -9.26 13.55 -24.49
N GLY A 279 -8.89 12.40 -23.93
CA GLY A 279 -7.50 11.91 -24.00
C GLY A 279 -6.54 12.63 -23.07
N VAL A 280 -7.06 13.21 -22.00
CA VAL A 280 -6.26 13.83 -20.95
C VAL A 280 -6.13 12.85 -19.78
N LEU A 281 -4.91 12.65 -19.29
CA LEU A 281 -4.66 11.94 -18.03
C LEU A 281 -4.22 12.95 -16.98
N GLN A 282 -4.87 12.93 -15.82
CA GLN A 282 -4.52 13.80 -14.72
C GLN A 282 -3.82 13.01 -13.60
N ILE A 283 -2.60 13.39 -13.26
CA ILE A 283 -1.90 12.88 -12.09
C ILE A 283 -2.14 13.86 -10.94
N ARG A 284 -2.87 13.41 -9.91
CA ARG A 284 -3.18 14.21 -8.72
C ARG A 284 -3.21 13.35 -7.46
N TRP A 285 -3.19 14.01 -6.31
CA TRP A 285 -3.23 13.34 -5.01
C TRP A 285 -4.49 12.48 -4.87
N ARG A 286 -4.35 11.26 -4.33
CA ARG A 286 -5.50 10.41 -3.99
C ARG A 286 -6.27 11.08 -2.85
N LYS A 287 -7.37 11.77 -3.16
CA LYS A 287 -8.36 12.13 -2.15
C LYS A 287 -8.80 10.84 -1.46
N ARG A 288 -8.38 10.62 -0.21
CA ARG A 288 -9.03 9.59 0.60
C ARG A 288 -10.46 10.05 0.79
N VAL A 289 -11.41 9.27 0.27
CA VAL A 289 -12.80 9.34 0.73
C VAL A 289 -12.72 9.26 2.25
N GLN A 290 -13.07 10.36 2.92
CA GLN A 290 -13.15 10.37 4.37
C GLN A 290 -14.12 9.26 4.76
N ARG A 291 -13.60 8.29 5.50
CA ARG A 291 -14.35 7.22 6.17
C ARG A 291 -14.36 7.53 7.65
#